data_AF-W4RSJ2-F1
#
_entry.id   AF-W4RSJ2-F1
#
_cell.length_a   1.000
_cell.length_b   1.000
_cell.length_c   1.000
_cell.angle_alpha   90.00
_cell.angle_beta   90.00
_cell.angle_gamma   90.00
#
_symmetry.space_group_name_H-M   'P 1'
#
loop_
_entity.id
_entity.type
_entity.pdbx_description
1 polymer ?
#
loop_
_entity_poly.entity_id
_entity_poly.type
_entity_poly.pdbx_seq_one_letter_code
_entity_poly.pdbx_strand_id
1 'polypeptide(L)'
;MDNGDIACDHYHLYEKDIEILKMLGVDSYRFSIAWPRIFPEQGKYNEAGMNFYKKLIARLIENGIKPAVTLYHWDLPMWAHEQGGWANRESVYWFMEYAEKCFEELDEHVEMWITHNEHGAQDSLVTIRVYMPQDIQIWRKH
;
A
#
# COMPACT_ATOMS: atom_id res chain seq x y z
N MET A 1 -21.92 -9.74 -2.98
CA MET A 1 -21.05 -9.70 -4.18
C MET A 1 -20.96 -8.22 -4.51
N ASP A 2 -19.96 -7.56 -3.93
CA ASP A 2 -19.76 -6.12 -4.10
C ASP A 2 -18.48 -5.97 -4.93
N ASN A 3 -18.65 -5.56 -6.17
CA ASN A 3 -17.60 -5.55 -7.17
C ASN A 3 -16.58 -4.46 -6.83
N GLY A 4 -15.31 -4.86 -6.68
CA GLY A 4 -14.15 -3.97 -6.63
C GLY A 4 -13.86 -3.23 -7.95
N ASP A 5 -14.88 -2.98 -8.78
CA ASP A 5 -14.77 -2.35 -10.09
C ASP A 5 -14.58 -0.82 -10.02
N ILE A 6 -14.86 -0.19 -8.87
CA ILE A 6 -14.66 1.26 -8.68
C ILE A 6 -13.18 1.60 -8.38
N ALA A 7 -12.29 0.60 -8.27
CA ALA A 7 -10.84 0.83 -8.15
C ALA A 7 -10.14 1.03 -9.51
N CYS A 8 -10.81 0.70 -10.63
CA CYS A 8 -10.19 0.66 -11.95
C CYS A 8 -10.12 2.00 -12.68
N ASP A 9 -10.95 3.00 -12.32
CA ASP A 9 -10.92 4.31 -13.00
C ASP A 9 -9.85 5.26 -12.44
N HIS A 10 -9.42 5.07 -11.18
CA HIS A 10 -8.31 5.84 -10.61
C HIS A 10 -6.97 5.54 -11.32
N TYR A 11 -6.80 4.36 -11.92
CA TYR A 11 -5.59 4.04 -12.70
C TYR A 11 -5.44 4.93 -13.95
N HIS A 12 -6.56 5.37 -14.55
CA HIS A 12 -6.57 6.21 -15.74
C HIS A 12 -6.89 7.69 -15.44
N LEU A 13 -7.47 8.00 -14.29
CA LEU A 13 -7.92 9.34 -13.92
C LEU A 13 -7.13 10.00 -12.79
N TYR A 14 -6.09 9.36 -12.23
CA TYR A 14 -5.34 9.94 -11.10
C TYR A 14 -4.81 11.36 -11.39
N GLU A 15 -4.47 11.69 -12.64
CA GLU A 15 -4.02 13.03 -13.01
C GLU A 15 -5.12 14.09 -12.89
N LYS A 16 -6.36 13.73 -13.27
CA LYS A 16 -7.53 14.61 -13.12
C LYS A 16 -7.93 14.72 -11.65
N ASP A 17 -7.82 13.64 -10.89
CA ASP A 17 -8.10 13.66 -9.45
C ASP A 17 -7.12 14.59 -8.73
N ILE A 18 -5.84 14.62 -9.13
CA ILE A 18 -4.84 15.55 -8.56
C ILE A 18 -5.16 17.01 -8.88
N GLU A 19 -5.64 17.33 -10.09
CA GLU A 19 -6.09 18.68 -10.43
C GLU A 19 -7.29 19.13 -9.58
N ILE A 20 -8.24 18.23 -9.34
CA ILE A 20 -9.41 18.49 -8.49
C ILE A 20 -9.00 18.66 -7.02
N LEU A 21 -8.12 17.80 -6.50
CA LEU A 21 -7.60 17.88 -5.13
C LEU A 21 -6.87 19.20 -4.87
N LYS A 22 -6.11 19.69 -5.86
CA LYS A 22 -5.45 20.99 -5.79
C LYS A 22 -6.45 22.14 -5.75
N MET A 23 -7.53 22.07 -6.54
CA MET A 23 -8.61 23.06 -6.51
C MET A 23 -9.38 23.06 -5.18
N LEU A 24 -9.48 21.91 -4.51
CA LEU A 24 -10.15 21.76 -3.22
C LEU A 24 -9.28 22.17 -2.01
N GLY A 25 -7.99 22.46 -2.22
CA GLY A 25 -7.08 22.91 -1.16
C GLY A 25 -6.77 21.83 -0.12
N VAL A 26 -6.76 20.56 -0.51
CA VAL A 26 -6.51 19.44 0.41
C VAL A 26 -5.01 19.28 0.65
N ASP A 27 -4.59 19.25 1.91
CA ASP A 27 -3.17 19.14 2.31
C ASP A 27 -2.59 17.73 2.14
N SER A 28 -3.44 16.69 2.18
CA SER A 28 -3.02 15.30 2.09
C SER A 28 -3.99 14.44 1.29
N TYR A 29 -3.46 13.44 0.58
CA TYR A 29 -4.25 12.49 -0.20
C TYR A 29 -3.97 11.07 0.26
N ARG A 30 -5.03 10.36 0.64
CA ARG A 30 -4.97 8.96 1.07
C ARG A 30 -5.30 8.02 -0.09
N PHE A 31 -4.43 7.04 -0.33
CA PHE A 31 -4.69 5.94 -1.27
C PHE A 31 -4.18 4.61 -0.72
N SER A 32 -4.60 3.50 -1.32
CA SER A 32 -4.09 2.16 -0.98
C SER A 32 -3.22 1.59 -2.09
N ILE A 33 -2.21 0.81 -1.72
CA ILE A 33 -1.43 0.02 -2.66
C ILE A 33 -2.13 -1.32 -2.85
N ALA A 34 -2.38 -1.67 -4.11
CA ALA A 34 -2.89 -2.98 -4.47
C ALA A 34 -1.78 -4.03 -4.37
N TRP A 35 -1.82 -4.90 -3.36
CA TRP A 35 -0.87 -5.99 -3.15
C TRP A 35 -0.66 -6.86 -4.41
N PRO A 36 -1.70 -7.35 -5.13
CA PRO A 36 -1.50 -8.16 -6.33
C PRO A 36 -0.79 -7.41 -7.47
N ARG A 37 -0.70 -6.07 -7.42
CA ARG A 37 0.11 -5.31 -8.39
C ARG A 37 1.60 -5.32 -8.05
N ILE A 38 1.96 -5.42 -6.77
CA ILE A 38 3.35 -5.47 -6.31
C ILE A 38 3.88 -6.91 -6.34
N PHE A 39 3.06 -7.88 -5.91
CA PHE A 39 3.36 -9.31 -5.94
C PHE A 39 2.22 -10.09 -6.63
N PRO A 40 2.20 -10.15 -7.97
CA PRO A 40 1.20 -10.93 -8.73
C PRO A 40 1.29 -12.44 -8.49
N GLU A 41 2.46 -12.93 -8.09
CA GLU A 41 2.73 -14.30 -7.66
C GLU A 41 3.61 -14.26 -6.39
N GLN A 42 3.62 -15.33 -5.60
CA GLN A 42 4.46 -15.43 -4.40
C GLN A 42 5.94 -15.20 -4.73
N GLY A 43 6.60 -14.27 -4.03
CA GLY A 43 8.02 -13.94 -4.22
C GLY A 43 8.37 -13.26 -5.55
N LYS A 44 7.39 -12.98 -6.41
CA LYS A 44 7.62 -12.37 -7.73
C LYS A 44 7.28 -10.89 -7.70
N TYR A 45 8.29 -10.07 -7.44
CA TYR A 45 8.16 -8.61 -7.44
C TYR A 45 7.87 -8.07 -8.85
N ASN A 46 6.87 -7.20 -8.96
CA ASN A 46 6.50 -6.50 -10.18
C ASN A 46 6.88 -5.02 -10.12
N GLU A 47 8.06 -4.70 -10.65
CA GLU A 47 8.60 -3.34 -10.70
C GLU A 47 7.68 -2.36 -11.45
N ALA A 48 7.00 -2.81 -12.52
CA ALA A 48 6.06 -1.97 -13.26
C ALA A 48 4.87 -1.55 -12.39
N GLY A 49 4.42 -2.43 -11.48
CA GLY A 49 3.40 -2.12 -10.48
C GLY A 49 3.87 -1.08 -9.48
N MET A 50 5.10 -1.20 -8.97
CA MET A 50 5.68 -0.21 -8.05
C MET A 50 5.90 1.15 -8.73
N ASN A 51 6.37 1.15 -9.97
CA ASN A 51 6.61 2.37 -10.74
C ASN A 51 5.35 3.20 -10.97
N PHE A 52 4.16 2.59 -10.98
CA PHE A 52 2.90 3.34 -10.98
C PHE A 52 2.74 4.17 -9.70
N TYR A 53 2.96 3.58 -8.52
CA TYR A 53 2.83 4.29 -7.24
C TYR A 53 3.90 5.36 -7.06
N LYS A 54 5.14 5.10 -7.50
CA LYS A 54 6.20 6.13 -7.53
C LYS A 54 5.77 7.35 -8.34
N LYS A 55 5.19 7.16 -9.53
CA LYS A 55 4.68 8.25 -10.36
C LYS A 55 3.52 9.00 -9.71
N LEU A 56 2.58 8.27 -9.10
CA LEU A 56 1.46 8.87 -8.36
C LEU A 56 1.96 9.75 -7.21
N ILE A 57 2.87 9.23 -6.38
CA ILE A 57 3.46 9.95 -5.26
C ILE A 57 4.24 11.18 -5.73
N ALA A 58 5.09 11.03 -6.75
CA ALA A 58 5.82 12.16 -7.33
C ALA A 58 4.86 13.26 -7.78
N ARG A 59 3.76 12.89 -8.45
CA ARG A 59 2.74 13.84 -8.93
C ARG A 59 1.99 14.55 -7.79
N LEU A 60 1.72 13.85 -6.69
CA LEU A 60 1.13 14.45 -5.48
C LEU A 60 2.09 15.50 -4.87
N ILE A 61 3.36 15.13 -4.70
CA ILE A 61 4.40 16.01 -4.15
C ILE A 61 4.62 17.24 -5.05
N GLU A 62 4.69 17.07 -6.37
CA GLU A 62 4.76 18.17 -7.35
C GLU A 62 3.62 19.18 -7.20
N ASN A 63 2.46 18.73 -6.70
CA ASN A 63 1.29 19.57 -6.47
C ASN A 63 1.13 20.03 -5.01
N GLY A 64 2.12 19.77 -4.16
CA GLY A 64 2.12 20.16 -2.75
C GLY A 64 1.19 19.33 -1.87
N ILE A 65 0.76 18.16 -2.35
CA ILE A 65 -0.17 17.27 -1.65
C ILE A 65 0.64 16.17 -0.97
N LYS A 66 0.43 15.97 0.34
CA LYS A 66 1.14 14.95 1.12
C LYS A 66 0.50 13.56 0.91
N PRO A 67 1.25 12.55 0.44
CA PRO A 67 0.71 11.20 0.27
C PRO A 67 0.57 10.47 1.61
N ALA A 68 -0.61 9.89 1.84
CA ALA A 68 -0.89 8.95 2.93
C ALA A 68 -1.23 7.57 2.34
N VAL A 69 -0.45 6.55 2.68
CA VAL A 69 -0.52 5.24 2.01
C VAL A 69 -1.11 4.19 2.94
N THR A 70 -2.08 3.44 2.44
CA THR A 70 -2.64 2.26 3.08
C THR A 70 -2.08 0.98 2.45
N LEU A 71 -1.44 0.11 3.23
CA LEU A 71 -0.81 -1.12 2.73
C LEU A 71 -1.83 -2.20 2.37
N TYR A 72 -2.88 -2.37 3.17
CA TYR A 72 -3.88 -3.41 2.94
C TYR A 72 -5.30 -2.87 2.98
N HIS A 73 -6.05 -3.08 1.91
CA HIS A 73 -7.44 -2.69 1.76
C HIS A 73 -8.29 -3.84 1.22
N TRP A 74 -8.14 -5.01 1.87
CA TRP A 74 -8.89 -6.25 1.59
C TRP A 74 -8.65 -6.86 0.20
N ASP A 75 -7.52 -6.52 -0.39
CA ASP A 75 -7.08 -6.89 -1.73
C ASP A 75 -6.03 -8.02 -1.66
N LEU A 76 -6.37 -9.11 -0.98
CA LEU A 76 -5.48 -10.27 -0.89
C LEU A 76 -5.24 -10.87 -2.29
N PRO A 77 -3.98 -11.09 -2.71
CA PRO A 77 -3.70 -11.74 -3.98
C PRO A 77 -4.33 -13.15 -4.05
N MET A 78 -4.81 -13.54 -5.23
CA MET A 78 -5.46 -14.84 -5.41
C MET A 78 -4.54 -16.01 -5.03
N TRP A 79 -3.25 -15.92 -5.37
CA TRP A 79 -2.26 -16.95 -5.00
C TRP A 79 -2.15 -17.15 -3.48
N ALA A 80 -2.31 -16.09 -2.68
CA ALA A 80 -2.27 -16.18 -1.22
C ALA A 80 -3.59 -16.74 -0.69
N HIS A 81 -4.72 -16.36 -1.29
CA HIS A 81 -6.03 -16.91 -0.97
C HIS A 81 -6.09 -18.43 -1.21
N GLU A 82 -5.58 -18.90 -2.35
CA GLU A 82 -5.51 -20.33 -2.71
C GLU A 82 -4.63 -21.15 -1.74
N GLN A 83 -3.65 -20.51 -1.10
CA GLN A 83 -2.81 -21.11 -0.07
C GLN A 83 -3.40 -21.03 1.35
N GLY A 84 -4.67 -20.67 1.48
CA GLY A 84 -5.39 -20.61 2.77
C GLY A 84 -5.55 -19.20 3.35
N GLY A 85 -5.04 -18.17 2.66
CA GLY A 85 -5.18 -16.77 3.03
C GLY A 85 -4.72 -16.48 4.46
N TRP A 86 -5.43 -15.59 5.16
CA TRP A 86 -5.10 -15.19 6.53
C TRP A 86 -5.20 -16.32 7.57
N ALA A 87 -5.86 -17.44 7.26
CA ALA A 87 -5.86 -18.61 8.14
C ALA A 87 -4.52 -19.37 8.09
N ASN A 88 -3.72 -19.19 7.04
CA ASN A 88 -2.38 -19.72 6.94
C ASN A 88 -1.39 -18.81 7.69
N ARG A 89 -0.57 -19.38 8.58
CA ARG A 89 0.47 -18.63 9.32
C ARG A 89 1.51 -18.02 8.40
N GLU A 90 1.76 -18.62 7.24
CA GLU A 90 2.69 -18.11 6.23
C GLU A 90 2.23 -16.76 5.65
N SER A 91 0.94 -16.41 5.76
CA SER A 91 0.41 -15.11 5.32
C SER A 91 1.08 -13.91 5.98
N VAL A 92 1.56 -14.09 7.22
CA VAL A 92 2.33 -13.05 7.93
C VAL A 92 3.64 -12.77 7.19
N TYR A 93 4.35 -13.81 6.74
CA TYR A 93 5.61 -13.64 6.01
C TYR A 93 5.40 -13.02 4.63
N TRP A 94 4.34 -13.43 3.92
CA TRP A 94 3.98 -12.81 2.64
C TRP A 94 3.68 -11.32 2.80
N PHE A 95 2.92 -10.97 3.85
CA PHE A 95 2.60 -9.57 4.12
C PHE A 95 3.84 -8.77 4.50
N MET A 96 4.74 -9.36 5.31
CA MET A 96 6.01 -8.72 5.65
C MET A 96 6.86 -8.44 4.42
N GLU A 97 7.04 -9.43 3.53
CA GLU A 97 7.80 -9.26 2.28
C GLU A 97 7.22 -8.12 1.41
N TYR A 98 5.89 -8.09 1.30
CA TYR A 98 5.17 -7.03 0.60
C TYR A 98 5.35 -5.65 1.25
N ALA A 99 5.19 -5.56 2.57
CA ALA A 99 5.29 -4.32 3.31
C ALA A 99 6.73 -3.78 3.27
N GLU A 100 7.73 -4.63 3.50
CA GLU A 100 9.15 -4.28 3.40
C GLU A 100 9.46 -3.67 2.03
N LYS A 101 9.00 -4.30 0.94
CA LYS A 101 9.20 -3.76 -0.40
C LYS A 101 8.55 -2.39 -0.61
N CYS A 102 7.37 -2.16 -0.03
CA CYS A 102 6.69 -0.87 -0.12
C CYS A 102 7.45 0.22 0.66
N PHE A 103 7.95 -0.09 1.86
CA PHE A 103 8.75 0.85 2.65
C PHE A 103 10.08 1.17 1.97
N GLU A 104 10.82 0.15 1.52
CA GLU A 104 12.11 0.34 0.83
C GLU A 104 12.01 1.30 -0.38
N GLU A 105 10.91 1.22 -1.12
CA GLU A 105 10.76 1.93 -2.39
C GLU A 105 10.08 3.30 -2.26
N LEU A 106 9.30 3.53 -1.19
CA LEU A 106 8.38 4.67 -1.10
C LEU A 106 8.52 5.50 0.19
N ASP A 107 9.16 4.99 1.26
CA ASP A 107 9.14 5.63 2.58
C ASP A 107 9.72 7.05 2.60
N GLU A 108 10.72 7.34 1.76
CA GLU A 108 11.31 8.69 1.61
C GLU A 108 10.27 9.75 1.21
N HIS A 109 9.18 9.33 0.57
CA HIS A 109 8.19 10.22 -0.03
C HIS A 109 6.80 10.12 0.60
N VAL A 110 6.58 9.19 1.53
CA VAL A 110 5.28 8.95 2.17
C VAL A 110 5.23 9.64 3.54
N GLU A 111 4.25 10.52 3.75
CA GLU A 111 4.10 11.24 5.03
C GLU A 111 3.49 10.35 6.12
N MET A 112 2.57 9.46 5.73
CA MET A 112 1.82 8.63 6.67
C MET A 112 1.56 7.25 6.10
N TRP A 113 1.83 6.23 6.90
CA TRP A 113 1.50 4.84 6.60
C TRP A 113 0.33 4.34 7.45
N ILE A 114 -0.56 3.59 6.82
CA ILE A 114 -1.70 2.91 7.41
C ILE A 114 -1.58 1.44 7.05
N THR A 115 -1.48 0.54 8.02
CA THR A 115 -1.18 -0.87 7.76
C THR A 115 -2.41 -1.63 7.25
N HIS A 116 -3.52 -1.53 7.97
CA HIS A 116 -4.79 -2.20 7.63
C HIS A 116 -5.93 -1.18 7.62
N ASN A 117 -6.79 -1.23 6.60
CA ASN A 117 -8.08 -0.58 6.64
C ASN A 117 -9.17 -1.58 7.04
N GLU A 118 -9.98 -1.27 8.04
CA GLU A 118 -11.17 -2.04 8.39
C GLU A 118 -12.43 -1.18 8.22
N HIS A 119 -13.52 -1.76 7.72
CA HIS A 119 -14.81 -1.07 7.73
C HIS A 119 -15.43 -1.21 9.13
N GLY A 120 -15.15 -0.24 9.99
CA GLY A 120 -15.74 -0.16 11.32
C GLY A 120 -15.17 1.03 12.06
N ALA A 121 -15.97 2.08 12.24
CA ALA A 121 -15.65 3.13 13.18
C ALA A 121 -15.48 2.53 14.58
N GLN A 122 -14.45 2.98 15.32
CA GLN A 122 -14.17 2.64 16.72
C GLN A 122 -13.67 1.21 17.01
N ASP A 123 -12.43 0.88 16.69
CA ASP A 123 -11.48 0.43 17.70
C ASP A 123 -10.06 0.32 17.12
N SER A 124 -9.10 0.95 17.80
CA SER A 124 -7.66 0.93 17.48
C SER A 124 -7.26 1.36 16.06
N LEU A 125 -7.12 2.68 15.87
CA LEU A 125 -6.16 3.21 14.89
C LEU A 125 -4.77 2.66 15.24
N VAL A 126 -4.39 1.51 14.68
CA VAL A 126 -3.00 1.07 14.66
C VAL A 126 -2.30 1.89 13.58
N THR A 127 -2.19 3.20 13.83
CA THR A 127 -1.25 4.08 13.13
C THR A 127 0.13 3.68 13.62
N ILE A 128 0.71 2.65 12.99
CA ILE A 128 2.13 2.41 13.19
C ILE A 128 2.83 3.47 12.34
N ARG A 129 3.35 4.49 13.01
CA ARG A 129 4.54 5.18 12.48
C ARG A 129 5.63 4.12 12.56
N VAL A 130 5.76 3.31 11.51
CA VAL A 130 6.79 2.26 11.44
C VAL A 130 8.11 3.01 11.33
N TYR A 131 8.71 3.36 12.47
CA TYR A 131 10.15 3.51 12.51
C TYR A 131 10.69 2.11 12.28
N MET A 132 11.01 1.77 11.04
CA MET A 132 11.90 0.63 10.80
C MET A 132 13.22 0.99 11.50
N PRO A 133 13.64 0.25 12.54
CA PRO A 133 14.98 0.41 13.06
C PRO A 133 15.94 0.02 11.94
N GLN A 134 17.05 0.73 11.78
CA GLN A 134 18.11 0.38 10.81
C GLN A 134 18.76 -1.00 11.10
N ASP A 135 18.32 -1.69 12.17
CA ASP A 135 18.93 -2.89 12.72
C ASP A 135 17.97 -4.09 12.66
N ILE A 136 17.55 -4.51 11.47
CA ILE A 136 16.98 -5.84 11.25
C ILE A 136 18.14 -6.83 11.02
N GLN A 137 18.78 -7.23 12.11
CA GLN A 137 19.57 -8.47 12.20
C GLN A 137 18.67 -9.54 12.81
N ILE A 138 17.80 -10.15 12.01
CA ILE A 138 16.96 -11.27 12.47
C ILE A 138 17.76 -12.57 12.31
N TRP A 139 18.24 -13.07 13.45
CA TRP A 139 18.59 -14.45 13.78
C TRP A 139 18.50 -15.48 12.66
N ARG A 140 19.64 -15.76 12.00
CA ARG A 140 19.87 -17.08 11.39
C ARG A 140 19.87 -18.11 12.51
N LYS A 141 18.85 -18.97 12.55
CA LYS A 141 18.90 -20.20 13.33
C LYS A 141 19.95 -21.13 12.71
N HIS A 142 20.78 -21.69 13.58
CA HIS A 142 21.85 -22.66 13.34
C HIS A 142 21.41 -23.88 12.53
#